data_AF-A0A963CPM6-F1
#
_entry.id   AF-A0A963CPM6-F1
#
_cell.length_a   1.000
_cell.length_b   1.000
_cell.length_c   1.000
_cell.angle_alpha   90.00
_cell.angle_beta   90.00
_cell.angle_gamma   90.00
#
_symmetry.space_group_name_H-M   'P 1'
#
loop_
_entity.id
_entity.type
_entity.pdbx_description
1 polymer ?
#
loop_
_entity_poly.entity_id
_entity_poly.type
_entity_poly.pdbx_seq_one_letter_code
_entity_poly.pdbx_strand_id
1 'polypeptide(L)'
;VKDSGFSHKVQLETWMRLYPKHEQHPVILSTHNQWLMQRDFYLIALLFLLVFLVAWPLNRGIPFNIAGAYVFIYGAQFMFLLFMARRVGVRLVDNLLGVALGVDKREDQGSGGRRII
;
A
#
# COMPACT_ATOMS: atom_id res chain seq x y z
N VAL A 1 0.69 -8.17 29.49
CA VAL A 1 1.82 -7.91 28.57
C VAL A 1 1.52 -8.29 27.12
N LYS A 2 0.58 -9.20 26.82
CA LYS A 2 0.18 -9.51 25.43
C LYS A 2 -0.58 -8.39 24.71
N ASP A 3 -1.31 -7.54 25.45
CA ASP A 3 -2.18 -6.50 24.84
C ASP A 3 -1.44 -5.23 24.41
N SER A 4 -0.22 -4.99 24.89
CA SER A 4 0.56 -3.80 24.53
C SER A 4 1.06 -3.82 23.08
N GLY A 5 1.16 -5.01 22.46
CA GLY A 5 1.54 -5.13 21.04
C GLY A 5 0.43 -4.71 20.05
N PHE A 6 -0.82 -4.65 20.51
CA PHE A 6 -1.97 -4.25 19.70
C PHE A 6 -2.34 -2.77 19.88
N SER A 7 -1.66 -2.05 20.77
CA SER A 7 -1.87 -0.61 20.92
C SER A 7 -1.36 0.11 19.68
N HIS A 8 -2.25 0.82 18.99
CA HIS A 8 -1.92 1.61 17.81
C HIS A 8 -0.76 2.59 18.07
N LYS A 9 -0.70 3.14 19.28
CA LYS A 9 0.40 4.03 19.70
C LYS A 9 1.75 3.32 19.70
N VAL A 10 1.80 2.09 20.24
CA VAL A 10 3.03 1.28 20.29
C VAL A 10 3.45 0.83 18.89
N GLN A 11 2.49 0.47 18.03
CA GLN A 11 2.77 0.12 16.63
C GLN A 11 3.34 1.30 15.85
N LEU A 12 2.75 2.49 16.01
CA LEU A 12 3.22 3.72 15.38
C LEU A 12 4.62 4.10 15.86
N GLU A 13 4.87 4.04 17.17
CA GLU A 13 6.18 4.34 17.76
C GLU A 13 7.26 3.34 17.30
N THR A 14 6.89 2.05 17.24
CA THR A 14 7.77 0.99 16.71
C THR A 14 8.10 1.24 15.24
N TRP A 15 7.10 1.60 14.44
CA TRP A 15 7.29 1.97 13.04
C TRP A 15 8.24 3.16 12.88
N MET A 16 7.99 4.26 13.60
CA MET A 16 8.84 5.46 13.58
C MET A 16 10.28 5.15 14.00
N ARG A 17 10.49 4.17 14.88
CA ARG A 17 11.82 3.76 15.33
C ARG A 17 12.54 2.82 14.36
N LEU A 18 11.82 1.91 13.70
CA LEU A 18 12.41 0.86 12.86
C LEU A 18 12.58 1.29 11.40
N TYR A 19 11.63 2.06 10.86
CA TYR A 19 11.63 2.44 9.45
C TYR A 19 12.88 3.21 9.03
N PRO A 20 13.32 4.29 9.73
CA PRO A 20 14.53 5.03 9.34
C PRO A 20 15.81 4.20 9.38
N LYS A 21 15.82 3.10 10.14
CA LYS A 21 16.99 2.22 10.28
C LYS A 21 17.13 1.23 9.12
N HIS A 22 16.03 0.95 8.41
CA HIS A 22 15.97 -0.08 7.38
C HIS A 22 15.38 0.43 6.06
N GLU A 23 15.13 1.74 5.93
CA GLU A 23 14.54 2.35 4.72
C GLU A 23 15.34 2.07 3.46
N GLN A 24 16.66 1.94 3.57
CA GLN A 24 17.55 1.64 2.44
C GLN A 24 17.62 0.15 2.09
N HIS A 25 16.97 -0.73 2.88
CA HIS A 25 16.93 -2.14 2.54
C HIS A 25 16.15 -2.32 1.22
N PRO A 26 16.69 -3.02 0.20
CA PRO A 26 16.09 -3.09 -1.13
C PRO A 26 14.63 -3.54 -1.13
N VAL A 27 14.29 -4.52 -0.29
CA VAL A 27 12.91 -5.05 -0.14
C VAL A 27 11.95 -3.99 0.41
N ILE A 28 12.39 -3.21 1.41
CA ILE A 28 11.59 -2.16 2.03
C ILE A 28 11.43 -0.99 1.06
N LEU A 29 12.52 -0.55 0.44
CA LEU A 29 12.52 0.54 -0.53
C LEU A 29 11.62 0.24 -1.74
N SER A 30 11.74 -0.95 -2.32
CA SER A 30 10.91 -1.39 -3.45
C SER A 30 9.42 -1.39 -3.08
N THR A 31 9.09 -1.97 -1.92
CA THR A 31 7.70 -2.06 -1.45
C THR A 31 7.14 -0.67 -1.09
N HIS A 32 7.97 0.22 -0.54
CA HIS A 32 7.58 1.59 -0.22
C HIS A 32 7.27 2.39 -1.48
N ASN A 33 8.12 2.31 -2.50
CA ASN A 33 7.87 2.95 -3.79
C ASN A 33 6.60 2.41 -4.45
N GLN A 34 6.38 1.09 -4.40
CA GLN A 34 5.15 0.49 -4.89
C GLN A 34 3.93 1.00 -4.13
N TRP A 35 4.01 1.16 -2.80
CA TRP A 35 2.93 1.73 -2.00
C TRP A 35 2.63 3.18 -2.39
N LEU A 36 3.66 4.03 -2.53
CA LEU A 36 3.51 5.42 -2.96
C LEU A 36 2.84 5.52 -4.33
N MET A 37 3.27 4.70 -5.29
CA MET A 37 2.67 4.67 -6.63
C MET A 37 1.18 4.30 -6.57
N GLN A 38 0.80 3.28 -5.80
CA GLN A 38 -0.63 2.92 -5.68
C GLN A 38 -1.43 3.96 -4.91
N ARG A 39 -0.81 4.63 -3.93
CA ARG A 39 -1.41 5.74 -3.22
C ARG A 39 -1.79 6.85 -4.18
N ASP A 40 -0.83 7.25 -5.01
CA ASP A 40 -1.03 8.35 -5.95
C ASP A 40 -2.07 7.98 -7.01
N PHE A 41 -2.10 6.74 -7.49
CA PHE A 41 -3.13 6.30 -8.44
C PHE A 41 -4.55 6.30 -7.87
N TYR A 42 -4.77 5.80 -6.65
CA TYR A 42 -6.13 5.84 -6.10
C TYR A 42 -6.55 7.29 -5.80
N LEU A 43 -5.62 8.17 -5.42
CA LEU A 43 -5.92 9.59 -5.20
C LEU A 43 -6.29 10.29 -6.51
N ILE A 44 -5.57 9.99 -7.60
CA ILE A 44 -5.93 10.47 -8.94
C ILE A 44 -7.32 9.95 -9.33
N ALA A 45 -7.59 8.66 -9.14
CA ALA A 45 -8.90 8.08 -9.44
C ALA A 45 -10.03 8.73 -8.62
N LEU A 46 -9.79 9.00 -7.34
CA LEU A 46 -10.71 9.74 -6.48
C LEU A 46 -10.94 11.16 -6.99
N LEU A 47 -9.87 11.86 -7.38
CA LEU A 47 -9.97 13.21 -7.93
C LEU A 47 -10.82 13.24 -9.20
N PHE A 48 -10.61 12.30 -10.11
CA PHE A 48 -11.43 12.16 -11.32
C PHE A 48 -12.91 11.92 -10.99
N LEU A 49 -13.19 11.02 -10.04
CA LEU A 49 -14.55 10.74 -9.60
C LEU A 49 -15.22 11.98 -9.00
N LEU A 50 -14.50 12.74 -8.15
CA LEU A 50 -15.01 13.97 -7.54
C LEU A 50 -15.27 15.06 -8.58
N VAL A 51 -14.33 15.28 -9.50
CA VAL A 51 -14.51 16.23 -10.59
C VAL A 51 -15.70 15.85 -11.45
N PHE A 52 -15.88 14.57 -11.77
CA PHE A 52 -17.04 14.07 -12.52
C PHE A 52 -18.35 14.32 -11.76
N LEU A 53 -18.41 14.00 -10.47
CA LEU A 53 -19.60 14.19 -9.64
C LEU A 53 -20.00 15.66 -9.50
N VAL A 54 -19.05 16.59 -9.52
CA VAL A 54 -19.32 18.03 -9.50
C VAL A 54 -19.68 18.56 -10.90
N ALA A 55 -19.00 18.11 -11.95
CA ALA A 55 -19.19 18.60 -13.31
C ALA A 55 -20.49 18.09 -13.96
N TRP A 56 -20.91 16.86 -13.65
CA TRP A 56 -22.12 16.26 -14.21
C TRP A 56 -23.41 17.06 -13.92
N PRO A 57 -23.75 17.44 -12.67
CA PRO A 57 -24.96 18.22 -12.40
C PRO A 57 -24.93 19.62 -13.00
N LEU A 58 -23.74 20.18 -13.25
CA LEU A 58 -23.57 21.47 -13.95
C LEU A 58 -23.90 21.33 -15.44
N ASN A 59 -23.58 20.18 -16.04
CA ASN A 59 -23.85 19.86 -17.44
C ASN A 59 -25.18 19.10 -17.59
N ARG A 60 -26.30 19.83 -17.57
CA ARG A 60 -27.69 19.31 -17.70
C ARG A 60 -28.00 18.49 -18.97
N GLY A 61 -27.06 18.33 -19.88
CA GLY A 61 -27.23 17.57 -21.14
C GLY A 61 -26.99 16.07 -21.03
N ILE A 62 -26.45 15.56 -19.92
CA ILE A 62 -26.06 14.14 -19.80
C ILE A 62 -27.14 13.35 -19.04
N PRO A 63 -27.77 12.33 -19.66
CA PRO A 63 -28.77 11.50 -18.99
C PRO A 63 -28.15 10.66 -17.87
N PHE A 64 -28.94 10.45 -16.80
CA PHE A 64 -28.49 9.74 -15.60
C PHE A 64 -27.96 8.33 -15.88
N ASN A 65 -28.54 7.60 -16.84
CA ASN A 65 -28.12 6.24 -17.15
C ASN A 65 -26.64 6.17 -17.57
N ILE A 66 -26.18 7.16 -18.33
CA ILE A 66 -24.79 7.26 -18.77
C ILE A 66 -23.92 7.69 -17.59
N ALA A 67 -24.34 8.73 -16.86
CA ALA A 67 -23.58 9.24 -15.72
C ALA A 67 -23.41 8.19 -14.61
N GLY A 68 -24.46 7.43 -14.30
CA GLY A 68 -24.45 6.34 -13.33
C GLY A 68 -23.49 5.22 -13.73
N ALA A 69 -23.42 4.87 -15.02
CA ALA A 69 -22.45 3.90 -15.51
C ALA A 69 -21.00 4.38 -15.29
N TYR A 70 -20.71 5.65 -15.57
CA TYR A 70 -19.39 6.23 -15.30
C TYR A 70 -19.07 6.30 -13.81
N VAL A 71 -20.01 6.71 -12.96
CA VAL A 71 -19.83 6.70 -11.50
C VAL A 71 -19.52 5.29 -11.01
N PHE A 72 -20.23 4.29 -11.53
CA PHE A 72 -19.98 2.90 -11.16
C PHE A 72 -18.57 2.44 -11.59
N ILE A 73 -18.17 2.68 -12.85
CA ILE A 73 -16.86 2.29 -13.37
C ILE A 73 -15.73 2.99 -12.59
N TYR A 74 -15.80 4.30 -12.43
CA TYR A 74 -14.78 5.06 -11.71
C TYR A 74 -14.78 4.74 -10.21
N GLY A 75 -15.94 4.52 -9.61
CA GLY A 75 -16.07 4.08 -8.22
C GLY A 75 -15.44 2.70 -8.00
N ALA A 76 -15.71 1.75 -8.89
CA ALA A 76 -15.10 0.42 -8.83
C ALA A 76 -13.58 0.48 -9.03
N GLN A 77 -13.10 1.29 -9.98
CA GLN A 77 -11.67 1.52 -10.21
C GLN A 77 -10.99 2.11 -8.97
N PHE A 78 -11.59 3.14 -8.35
CA PHE A 78 -11.10 3.74 -7.12
C PHE A 78 -11.02 2.70 -5.99
N MET A 79 -12.09 1.95 -5.76
CA MET A 79 -12.13 0.92 -4.71
C MET A 79 -11.08 -0.16 -4.93
N PHE A 80 -10.91 -0.61 -6.18
CA PHE A 80 -9.88 -1.58 -6.54
C PHE A 80 -8.47 -1.06 -6.20
N LEU A 81 -8.14 0.17 -6.61
CA LEU A 81 -6.84 0.79 -6.33
C LEU A 81 -6.63 1.03 -4.83
N LEU A 82 -7.67 1.45 -4.11
CA LEU A 82 -7.63 1.64 -2.65
C LEU A 82 -7.30 0.33 -1.93
N PHE A 83 -7.96 -0.76 -2.29
CA PHE A 83 -7.68 -2.07 -1.68
C PHE A 83 -6.30 -2.60 -2.03
N MET A 84 -5.85 -2.38 -3.27
CA MET A 84 -4.48 -2.71 -3.67
C MET A 84 -3.45 -1.93 -2.86
N ALA A 85 -3.63 -0.61 -2.71
CA ALA A 85 -2.73 0.23 -1.91
C ALA A 85 -2.72 -0.21 -0.44
N ARG A 86 -3.87 -0.54 0.14
CA ARG A 86 -3.97 -1.08 1.50
C ARG A 86 -3.19 -2.38 1.65
N ARG A 87 -3.32 -3.30 0.69
CA ARG A 87 -2.60 -4.58 0.69
C ARG A 87 -1.08 -4.38 0.60
N VAL A 88 -0.62 -3.48 -0.26
CA VAL A 88 0.81 -3.16 -0.37
C VAL A 88 1.32 -2.49 0.91
N GLY A 89 0.52 -1.65 1.56
CA GLY A 89 0.86 -1.04 2.84
C GLY A 89 1.07 -2.07 3.95
N VAL A 90 0.21 -3.09 4.04
CA VAL A 90 0.41 -4.21 4.98
C VAL A 90 1.69 -4.98 4.66
N ARG A 91 1.93 -5.30 3.38
CA ARG A 91 3.17 -5.96 2.95
C ARG A 91 4.42 -5.16 3.30
N LEU A 92 4.36 -3.83 3.23
CA LEU A 92 5.47 -2.96 3.64
C LEU A 92 5.79 -3.12 5.13
N VAL A 93 4.76 -3.20 5.98
CA VAL A 93 4.91 -3.44 7.42
C VAL A 93 5.49 -4.81 7.69
N ASP A 94 4.98 -5.85 7.04
CA ASP A 94 5.47 -7.22 7.18
C ASP A 94 6.94 -7.34 6.75
N ASN A 95 7.31 -6.70 5.63
CA ASN A 95 8.69 -6.68 5.15
C ASN A 95 9.61 -5.95 6.13
N LEU A 96 9.19 -4.81 6.69
CA LEU A 96 9.99 -4.09 7.70
C LEU A 96 10.22 -4.96 8.94
N LEU A 97 9.17 -5.62 9.44
CA LEU A 97 9.26 -6.50 10.61
C LEU A 97 10.14 -7.71 10.31
N GLY A 98 10.02 -8.33 9.13
CA GLY A 98 10.87 -9.44 8.70
C GLY A 98 12.35 -9.08 8.68
N VAL A 99 12.68 -7.92 8.09
CA VAL A 99 14.07 -7.40 8.08
C VAL A 99 14.55 -7.11 9.50
N ALA A 100 13.73 -6.43 10.33
CA ALA A 100 14.10 -6.08 11.69
C ALA A 100 14.31 -7.30 12.61
N LEU A 101 13.57 -8.39 12.38
CA LEU A 101 13.75 -9.68 13.07
C LEU A 101 14.89 -10.53 12.50
N GLY A 102 15.56 -10.07 11.43
CA GLY A 102 16.66 -10.76 10.81
C GLY A 102 16.24 -11.99 10.00
N VAL A 103 14.99 -12.02 9.48
CA VAL A 103 14.51 -13.10 8.61
C VAL A 103 15.35 -13.17 7.32
N ASP A 104 15.79 -12.04 6.78
CA ASP A 104 16.72 -11.99 5.64
C ASP A 104 18.08 -12.67 5.94
N LYS A 105 18.56 -12.62 7.18
CA LYS A 105 19.85 -13.24 7.56
C LYS A 105 19.79 -14.77 7.64
N ARG A 106 18.59 -15.36 7.70
CA ARG A 106 18.44 -16.82 7.82
C ARG A 106 18.58 -17.55 6.48
N GLU A 107 18.37 -16.87 5.35
CA GLU A 107 18.58 -17.50 4.04
C GLU A 107 20.09 -17.62 3.70
N ASP A 108 20.91 -16.64 4.11
CA ASP A 108 22.36 -16.67 3.87
C ASP A 108 23.14 -17.66 4.75
N GLN A 109 22.58 -18.09 5.89
CA GLN A 109 23.21 -19.10 6.76
C GLN A 109 22.75 -20.55 6.46
N GLY A 110 21.84 -20.74 5.51
CA GLY A 110 21.31 -22.06 5.11
C GLY A 110 21.91 -22.65 3.83
N SER A 111 22.63 -21.88 3.03
CA SER A 111 23.26 -22.36 1.78
C SER A 111 24.77 -22.61 1.93
N GLY A 112 25.16 -23.25 3.04
CA GLY A 112 26.42 -23.96 3.16
C GLY A 112 26.22 -25.42 2.78
N GLY A 113 26.18 -25.75 1.48
CA GLY A 113 25.98 -27.12 1.06
C GLY A 113 26.34 -27.39 -0.41
N ARG A 114 27.58 -27.84 -0.61
CA ARG A 114 28.19 -28.44 -1.82
C ARG A 114 28.56 -27.52 -2.99
N ARG A 115 29.81 -27.02 -2.93
CA ARG A 115 30.72 -27.22 -4.07
C ARG A 115 31.05 -28.71 -4.15
N ILE A 116 30.58 -29.40 -5.19
CA ILE A 116 31.24 -30.63 -5.65
C ILE A 116 32.16 -30.20 -6.79
N ILE A 117 33.40 -30.63 -6.67
CA ILE A 117 34.53 -30.47 -7.59
C ILE A 117 34.18 -31.08 -8.95
#